data_AF-A0A0B7BYE8-F1
#
_entry.id   AF-A0A0B7BYE8-F1
#
_cell.length_a   1.000
_cell.length_b   1.000
_cell.length_c   1.000
_cell.angle_alpha   90.00
_cell.angle_beta   90.00
_cell.angle_gamma   90.00
#
_symmetry.space_group_name_H-M   'P 1'
#
loop_
_entity.id
_entity.type
_entity.pdbx_description
1 polymer ?
#
loop_
_entity_poly.entity_id
_entity_poly.type
_entity_poly.pdbx_seq_one_letter_code
_entity_poly.pdbx_strand_id
1 'polypeptide(L)'
;RDKIDVLVEFPVQGLDLRKYIINEESTECDVYDLIAVTNHYGGLGGGHYTAYAMNKDDNNWYYFDDSSVTSSSADAVVTKAAYVLVYQRRKLSQSQNSQHSGKGHSSRTAVAR
;
A
#
# COMPACT_ATOMS: atom_id res chain seq x y z
N ARG A 1 28.00 15.41 -12.97
CA ARG A 1 26.87 15.18 -12.05
C ARG A 1 26.63 13.69 -12.09
N ASP A 2 26.52 13.06 -10.92
CA ASP A 2 26.36 11.60 -10.80
C ASP A 2 25.02 11.28 -10.13
N LYS A 3 24.51 10.07 -10.37
CA LYS A 3 23.36 9.54 -9.63
C LYS A 3 23.82 9.24 -8.20
N ILE A 4 23.02 9.60 -7.21
CA ILE A 4 23.28 9.26 -5.81
C ILE A 4 22.75 7.84 -5.57
N ASP A 5 23.66 6.87 -5.44
CA ASP A 5 23.33 5.45 -5.19
C ASP A 5 23.35 5.07 -3.70
N VAL A 6 22.90 6.00 -2.85
CA VAL A 6 22.75 5.76 -1.41
C VAL A 6 21.52 4.89 -1.16
N LEU A 7 21.65 3.89 -0.30
CA LEU A 7 20.50 3.12 0.16
C LEU A 7 19.64 4.02 1.05
N VAL A 8 18.40 4.25 0.62
CA VAL A 8 17.37 4.84 1.47
C VAL A 8 16.54 3.70 2.03
N GLU A 9 16.57 3.54 3.34
CA GLU A 9 15.66 2.63 4.02
C GLU A 9 14.26 3.26 4.09
N PHE A 10 13.24 2.48 3.72
CA PHE A 10 11.85 2.91 3.77
C PHE A 10 10.94 1.75 4.22
N PRO A 11 9.91 2.03 5.02
CA PRO A 11 9.03 0.99 5.55
C PRO A 11 8.08 0.48 4.47
N VAL A 12 8.07 -0.83 4.21
CA VAL A 12 7.10 -1.43 3.26
C VAL A 12 5.66 -1.31 3.79
N GLN A 13 5.49 -1.32 5.11
CA GLN A 13 4.19 -1.16 5.75
C GLN A 13 4.29 -0.16 6.89
N GLY A 14 3.20 0.57 7.12
CA GLY A 14 3.06 1.41 8.32
C GLY A 14 3.91 2.67 8.31
N LEU A 15 4.15 3.28 7.14
CA LEU A 15 4.77 4.61 7.05
C LEU A 15 3.86 5.62 7.75
N ASP A 16 4.26 6.04 8.95
CA ASP A 16 3.54 7.04 9.75
C ASP A 16 4.02 8.45 9.42
N LEU A 17 3.17 9.21 8.73
CA LEU A 17 3.44 10.59 8.34
C LEU A 17 2.84 11.62 9.31
N ARG A 18 2.13 11.21 10.35
CA ARG A 18 1.40 12.13 11.27
C ARG A 18 2.30 13.21 11.84
N LYS A 19 3.53 12.86 12.22
CA LYS A 19 4.54 13.79 12.76
C LYS A 19 4.97 14.91 11.80
N TYR A 20 4.66 14.80 10.52
CA TYR A 20 5.04 15.77 9.48
C TYR A 20 3.84 16.59 8.97
N ILE A 21 2.62 16.26 9.39
CA ILE A 21 1.40 16.97 8.99
C ILE A 21 1.21 18.15 9.95
N ILE A 22 1.25 19.37 9.42
CA ILE A 22 1.13 20.60 10.21
C ILE A 22 -0.33 20.88 10.63
N ASN A 23 -1.29 20.40 9.83
CA ASN A 23 -2.71 20.62 10.10
C ASN A 23 -3.22 19.67 11.19
N GLU A 24 -4.02 20.19 12.12
CA GLU A 24 -4.60 19.44 13.25
C GLU A 24 -5.62 18.36 12.84
N GLU A 25 -5.94 18.25 11.54
CA GLU A 25 -6.80 17.20 10.99
C GLU A 25 -6.07 15.87 10.74
N SER A 26 -4.85 15.69 11.27
CA SER A 26 -4.18 14.39 11.19
C SER A 26 -5.06 13.32 11.84
N THR A 27 -5.31 12.24 11.11
CA THR A 27 -6.15 11.12 11.56
C THR A 27 -5.30 9.87 11.71
N GLU A 28 -5.87 8.83 12.34
CA GLU A 28 -5.27 7.49 12.35
C GLU A 28 -5.06 6.91 10.94
N CYS A 29 -5.67 7.50 9.90
CA CYS A 29 -5.49 7.10 8.51
C CYS A 29 -4.19 7.62 7.89
N ASP A 30 -3.41 8.50 8.52
CA ASP A 30 -2.18 9.04 7.94
C ASP A 30 -0.99 8.05 8.03
N VAL A 31 -1.33 6.77 8.01
CA VAL A 31 -0.45 5.61 7.94
C VAL A 31 -0.57 5.02 6.54
N TYR A 32 0.56 4.75 5.90
CA TYR A 32 0.61 4.32 4.51
C TYR A 32 1.36 3.00 4.35
N ASP A 33 0.93 2.19 3.39
CA ASP A 33 1.61 0.97 2.97
C ASP A 33 2.14 1.14 1.55
N LEU A 34 3.35 0.63 1.30
CA LEU A 34 3.98 0.68 0.00
C LEU A 34 3.28 -0.30 -0.95
N ILE A 35 2.91 0.17 -2.14
CA ILE A 35 2.23 -0.65 -3.15
C ILE A 35 3.04 -0.82 -4.43
N ALA A 36 4.00 0.08 -4.69
CA ALA A 36 4.91 -0.05 -5.82
C ALA A 36 6.22 0.71 -5.60
N VAL A 37 7.28 0.24 -6.26
CA VAL A 37 8.59 0.89 -6.36
C VAL A 37 9.05 0.85 -7.80
N THR A 38 9.37 2.01 -8.38
CA THR A 38 10.13 2.08 -9.62
C THR A 38 11.61 2.05 -9.29
N ASN A 39 12.34 1.14 -9.93
CA ASN A 39 13.78 1.01 -9.82
C ASN A 39 14.46 1.70 -11.01
N HIS A 40 15.67 2.21 -10.80
CA HIS A 40 16.55 2.67 -11.86
C HIS A 40 17.98 2.14 -11.66
N TYR A 41 18.45 1.38 -12.65
CA TYR A 41 19.81 0.87 -12.71
C TYR A 41 20.60 1.67 -13.75
N GLY A 42 21.79 2.15 -13.40
CA GLY A 42 22.60 3.00 -14.28
C GLY A 42 22.76 4.42 -13.75
N GLY A 43 23.32 5.30 -14.57
CA GLY A 43 23.72 6.65 -14.21
C GLY A 43 22.86 7.74 -14.85
N LEU A 44 23.31 8.98 -14.79
CA LEU A 44 22.56 10.11 -15.39
C LEU A 44 22.57 10.11 -16.93
N GLY A 45 23.50 9.37 -17.56
CA GLY A 45 23.58 9.24 -19.02
C GLY A 45 22.65 8.19 -19.62
N GLY A 46 21.91 7.46 -18.79
CA GLY A 46 21.03 6.38 -19.21
C GLY A 46 21.01 5.24 -18.19
N GLY A 47 20.03 4.37 -18.36
CA GLY A 47 19.83 3.25 -17.47
C GLY A 47 18.61 2.42 -17.84
N HIS A 48 18.30 1.46 -16.99
CA HIS A 48 17.19 0.54 -17.13
C HIS A 48 16.19 0.74 -16.00
N TYR A 49 14.91 0.80 -16.35
CA TYR A 49 13.83 0.98 -15.39
C TYR A 49 13.05 -0.32 -15.25
N THR A 50 12.82 -0.73 -14.00
CA THR A 50 11.96 -1.87 -13.66
C THR A 50 11.05 -1.47 -12.52
N ALA A 51 10.11 -2.34 -12.14
CA ALA A 51 9.22 -2.05 -11.02
C ALA A 51 8.99 -3.26 -10.13
N TYR A 52 8.91 -3.03 -8.83
CA TYR A 52 8.17 -3.91 -7.93
C TYR A 52 6.76 -3.35 -7.77
N ALA A 53 5.74 -4.21 -7.85
CA ALA A 53 4.38 -3.80 -7.49
C ALA A 53 3.63 -4.94 -6.81
N MET A 54 2.77 -4.56 -5.87
CA MET A 54 1.85 -5.47 -5.21
C MET A 54 0.60 -5.64 -6.08
N ASN A 55 0.24 -6.88 -6.38
CA ASN A 55 -1.03 -7.18 -7.01
C ASN A 55 -2.14 -7.08 -5.96
N LYS A 56 -3.16 -6.26 -6.25
CA LYS A 56 -4.29 -6.00 -5.36
C LYS A 56 -5.20 -7.23 -5.14
N ASP A 57 -5.19 -8.18 -6.07
CA ASP A 57 -6.14 -9.29 -6.08
C ASP A 57 -5.63 -10.45 -5.19
N ASP A 58 -4.31 -10.67 -5.13
CA ASP A 58 -3.68 -11.73 -4.32
C ASP A 58 -2.78 -11.21 -3.18
N ASN A 59 -2.52 -9.90 -3.14
CA ASN A 59 -1.61 -9.23 -2.21
C ASN A 59 -0.15 -9.73 -2.28
N ASN A 60 0.27 -10.29 -3.41
CA ASN A 60 1.65 -10.72 -3.63
C ASN A 60 2.46 -9.65 -4.36
N TRP A 61 3.78 -9.64 -4.10
CA TRP A 61 4.71 -8.79 -4.82
C TRP A 61 5.17 -9.45 -6.11
N TYR A 62 5.32 -8.63 -7.14
CA TYR A 62 5.85 -9.03 -8.43
C TYR A 62 6.92 -8.05 -8.87
N TYR A 63 7.93 -8.56 -9.58
CA TYR A 63 8.96 -7.78 -10.25
C TYR A 63 8.68 -7.76 -11.75
N PHE A 64 8.56 -6.55 -12.29
CA PHE A 64 8.24 -6.24 -13.68
C PHE A 64 9.50 -5.69 -14.35
N ASP A 65 10.01 -6.43 -15.31
CA ASP A 65 11.18 -6.09 -16.11
C ASP A 65 10.76 -6.12 -17.59
N ASP A 66 10.31 -4.97 -18.10
CA ASP A 66 9.66 -4.80 -19.40
C ASP A 66 8.53 -5.81 -19.63
N SER A 67 8.77 -6.82 -20.47
CA SER A 67 7.81 -7.87 -20.83
C SER A 67 7.83 -9.07 -19.87
N SER A 68 8.77 -9.10 -18.93
CA SER A 68 8.95 -10.19 -17.97
C SER A 68 8.34 -9.85 -16.62
N VAL A 69 7.60 -10.81 -16.05
CA VAL A 69 7.02 -10.69 -14.71
C VAL A 69 7.43 -11.90 -13.89
N THR A 70 7.97 -11.66 -12.70
CA THR A 70 8.40 -12.71 -11.77
C THR A 70 7.81 -12.46 -10.38
N SER A 71 7.48 -13.52 -9.65
CA SER A 71 7.05 -13.39 -8.25
C SER A 71 8.22 -12.90 -7.39
N SER A 72 7.91 -12.08 -6.39
CA SER A 72 8.88 -11.49 -5.47
C SER A 72 8.34 -11.47 -4.04
N SER A 73 9.19 -11.06 -3.10
CA SER A 73 8.84 -10.83 -1.71
C SER A 73 8.96 -9.34 -1.35
N ALA A 74 8.31 -8.94 -0.27
CA ALA A 74 8.42 -7.58 0.26
C ALA A 74 9.87 -7.17 0.58
N ASP A 75 10.68 -8.12 1.07
CA ASP A 75 12.07 -7.87 1.46
C ASP A 75 12.97 -7.53 0.27
N ALA A 76 12.62 -7.98 -0.94
CA ALA A 76 13.38 -7.68 -2.16
C ALA A 76 13.15 -6.26 -2.70
N VAL A 77 12.17 -5.53 -2.16
CA VAL A 77 11.73 -4.22 -2.67
C VAL A 77 12.66 -3.08 -2.21
N VAL A 78 13.30 -3.22 -1.05
CA VAL A 78 14.17 -2.18 -0.47
C VAL A 78 15.59 -2.32 -1.02
N THR A 79 15.93 -1.49 -2.01
CA THR A 79 17.24 -1.55 -2.67
C THR A 79 17.78 -0.15 -3.00
N LYS A 80 19.08 -0.07 -3.32
CA LYS A 80 19.71 1.16 -3.85
C LYS A 80 19.17 1.58 -5.22
N ALA A 81 18.48 0.68 -5.92
CA ALA A 81 17.87 0.98 -7.20
C ALA A 81 16.53 1.71 -7.05
N ALA A 82 15.90 1.66 -5.88
CA ALA A 82 14.62 2.32 -5.62
C ALA A 82 14.73 3.83 -5.91
N TYR A 83 13.85 4.31 -6.80
CA TYR A 83 13.89 5.68 -7.30
C TYR A 83 12.57 6.42 -7.05
N VAL A 84 11.42 5.78 -7.30
CA VAL A 84 10.10 6.33 -6.99
C VAL A 84 9.35 5.34 -6.13
N LEU A 85 8.81 5.81 -4.99
CA LEU A 85 8.02 5.00 -4.06
C LEU A 85 6.55 5.42 -4.15
N VAL A 86 5.64 4.46 -4.31
CA VAL A 86 4.20 4.71 -4.34
C VAL A 86 3.57 4.09 -3.11
N TYR A 87 2.98 4.94 -2.27
CA TYR A 87 2.33 4.57 -1.03
C TYR A 87 0.81 4.75 -1.12
N GLN A 88 0.06 3.81 -0.56
CA GLN A 88 -1.38 3.89 -0.40
C GLN A 88 -1.74 4.17 1.06
N ARG A 89 -2.57 5.19 1.28
CA ARG A 89 -3.10 5.53 2.61
C ARG A 89 -4.02 4.41 3.11
N ARG A 90 -3.85 3.98 4.37
CA ARG A 90 -4.77 3.03 4.99
C ARG A 90 -6.16 3.65 5.14
N LYS A 91 -7.19 2.85 4.90
CA LYS A 91 -8.57 3.21 5.23
C LYS A 91 -8.85 2.86 6.69
N LEU A 92 -9.71 3.62 7.37
CA LEU A 92 -10.27 3.16 8.64
C LEU A 92 -10.94 1.82 8.40
N SER A 93 -10.49 0.78 9.11
CA SER A 93 -11.30 -0.42 9.25
C SER A 93 -12.57 0.00 10.00
N GLN A 94 -13.71 0.03 9.30
CA GLN A 94 -14.99 0.01 10.00
C GLN A 94 -15.00 -1.31 10.78
N SER A 95 -14.89 -1.24 12.10
CA SER A 95 -15.08 -2.40 12.96
C SER A 95 -16.42 -3.03 12.62
N GLN A 96 -16.40 -4.20 11.98
CA GLN A 96 -17.57 -5.03 11.75
C GLN A 96 -18.08 -5.50 13.11
N ASN A 97 -18.93 -4.70 13.73
CA ASN A 97 -19.70 -5.15 14.90
C ASN A 97 -20.91 -5.94 14.38
N SER A 98 -20.65 -7.11 13.80
CA SER A 98 -21.70 -8.07 13.45
C SER A 98 -22.17 -8.76 14.73
N GLN A 99 -23.02 -8.09 15.50
CA GLN A 99 -23.79 -8.77 16.55
C GLN A 99 -24.77 -9.72 15.88
N HIS A 100 -24.41 -11.00 15.87
CA HIS A 100 -25.32 -12.11 15.63
C HIS A 100 -26.27 -12.23 16.83
N SER A 101 -27.39 -11.51 16.81
CA SER A 101 -28.51 -11.79 17.72
C SER A 101 -29.63 -12.45 16.94
N GLY A 102 -29.68 -13.78 16.99
CA GLY A 102 -30.86 -14.53 16.61
C GLY A 102 -32.03 -14.15 17.51
N LYS A 103 -33.10 -13.62 16.93
CA LYS A 103 -34.44 -13.59 17.53
C LYS A 103 -35.48 -13.74 16.42
N GLY A 104 -36.03 -14.95 16.30
CA GLY A 104 -37.29 -15.16 15.60
C GLY A 104 -38.40 -14.40 16.33
N HIS A 105 -39.25 -13.68 15.60
CA HIS A 105 -40.49 -13.12 16.10
C HIS A 105 -41.58 -13.23 15.03
N SER A 106 -42.73 -13.73 15.50
CA SER A 106 -43.94 -14.07 14.78
C SER A 106 -44.62 -12.87 14.13
N SER A 107 -44.98 -12.99 12.85
CA SER A 107 -45.80 -11.99 12.14
C SER A 107 -47.21 -11.91 12.74
N ARG A 108 -47.63 -10.72 13.19
CA ARG A 108 -49.04 -10.39 13.43
C ARG A 108 -49.46 -9.33 12.40
N THR A 109 -50.50 -9.67 11.66
CA THR A 109 -51.25 -8.83 10.72
C THR A 109 -51.86 -7.61 11.43
N ALA A 110 -51.74 -6.43 10.83
CA ALA A 110 -52.52 -5.25 11.19
C ALA A 110 -53.40 -4.83 10.00
N VAL A 111 -54.70 -4.76 10.24
CA VAL A 111 -55.73 -4.30 9.32
C VAL A 111 -55.91 -2.81 9.55
N ALA A 112 -55.86 -2.00 8.48
CA ALA A 112 -56.08 -0.56 8.55
C ALA A 112 -57.56 -0.21 8.76
N ARG A 113 -57.83 0.78 9.60
CA ARG A 113 -59.02 1.61 9.58
C ARG A 113 -58.59 3.04 9.35
#